data_AF-A0A972DWX8-F1
#
_entry.id   AF-A0A972DWX8-F1
#
_cell.length_a   1.000
_cell.length_b   1.000
_cell.length_c   1.000
_cell.angle_alpha   90.00
_cell.angle_beta   90.00
_cell.angle_gamma   90.00
#
_symmetry.space_group_name_H-M   'P 1'
#
loop_
_entity.id
_entity.type
_entity.pdbx_description
1 polymer ?
#
loop_
_entity_poly.entity_id
_entity_poly.type
_entity_poly.pdbx_seq_one_letter_code
_entity_poly.pdbx_strand_id
1 'polypeptide(L)'
;MANVNREIQELLADYGMALRDGCLPGFLKSLTREEAKAIRESDDFWEATEMVRLMNSAGFGDKVMTPDVGLFISRVDAAIVSRQKKAGASTRSPSSSPARSRNHANL
;
A
#
# COMPACT_ATOMS: atom_id res chain seq x y z
N MET A 1 39.66 2.24 3.94
CA MET A 1 38.32 1.93 4.49
C MET A 1 37.44 1.58 3.31
N ALA A 2 36.78 0.43 3.31
CA ALA A 2 35.85 0.08 2.24
C ALA A 2 34.71 1.11 2.23
N ASN A 3 34.35 1.62 1.06
CA ASN A 3 33.20 2.50 0.92
C ASN A 3 31.95 1.69 1.31
N VAL A 4 31.27 2.11 2.37
CA VAL A 4 30.08 1.42 2.89
C VAL A 4 28.84 1.79 2.07
N ASN A 5 28.89 2.91 1.35
CA ASN A 5 27.81 3.37 0.50
C ASN A 5 27.99 2.85 -0.92
N ARG A 6 26.87 2.49 -1.54
CA ARG A 6 26.82 2.08 -2.94
C ARG A 6 27.23 3.23 -3.85
N GLU A 7 27.90 2.89 -4.94
CA GLU A 7 28.20 3.83 -6.01
C GLU A 7 26.95 4.14 -6.85
N ILE A 8 26.94 5.26 -7.58
CA ILE A 8 25.81 5.69 -8.42
C ILE A 8 25.38 4.60 -9.41
N GLN A 9 26.33 3.85 -9.97
CA GLN A 9 26.08 2.77 -10.92
C GLN A 9 25.39 1.56 -10.25
N GLU A 10 25.77 1.24 -9.02
CA GLU A 10 25.14 0.19 -8.21
C GLU A 10 23.72 0.60 -7.81
N LEU A 11 23.54 1.86 -7.40
CA LEU A 11 22.22 2.43 -7.09
C LEU A 11 21.30 2.41 -8.33
N LEU A 12 21.85 2.64 -9.53
CA LEU A 12 21.09 2.58 -10.77
C LEU A 12 20.67 1.14 -11.12
N ALA A 13 21.56 0.17 -10.92
CA ALA A 13 21.25 -1.24 -11.09
C ALA A 13 20.15 -1.70 -10.13
N ASP A 14 20.27 -1.34 -8.85
CA ASP A 14 19.25 -1.60 -7.82
C ASP A 14 17.91 -0.94 -8.16
N TYR A 15 17.92 0.31 -8.62
CA TYR A 15 16.73 1.02 -9.10
C TYR A 15 16.06 0.27 -10.24
N GLY A 16 16.82 -0.17 -11.25
CA GLY A 16 16.30 -0.89 -12.41
C GLY A 16 15.65 -2.22 -12.03
N MET A 17 16.29 -2.99 -11.14
CA MET A 17 15.70 -4.21 -10.60
C MET A 17 14.41 -3.92 -9.83
N ALA A 18 14.43 -2.92 -8.96
CA ALA A 18 13.26 -2.55 -8.16
C ALA A 18 12.10 -2.03 -9.01
N LEU A 19 12.39 -1.34 -10.10
CA LEU A 19 11.41 -0.88 -11.06
C LEU A 19 10.77 -2.05 -11.82
N ARG A 20 11.59 -2.99 -12.32
CA ARG A 20 11.12 -4.20 -13.01
C ARG A 20 10.22 -5.05 -12.12
N ASP A 21 10.60 -5.22 -10.86
CA ASP A 21 9.93 -6.10 -9.91
C ASP A 21 8.75 -5.40 -9.18
N GLY A 22 8.49 -4.12 -9.49
CA GLY A 22 7.42 -3.33 -8.88
C GLY A 22 7.64 -3.01 -7.40
N CYS A 23 8.88 -3.08 -6.91
CA CYS A 23 9.26 -2.91 -5.51
C CYS A 23 10.05 -1.62 -5.24
N LEU A 24 9.85 -0.58 -6.07
CA LEU A 24 10.49 0.72 -5.94
C LEU A 24 10.45 1.33 -4.52
N PRO A 25 9.35 1.23 -3.75
CA PRO A 25 9.34 1.71 -2.37
C PRO A 25 10.37 1.02 -1.46
N GLY A 26 10.74 -0.22 -1.75
CA GLY A 26 11.78 -0.97 -1.02
C GLY A 26 13.17 -0.41 -1.29
N PHE A 27 13.49 -0.13 -2.56
CA PHE A 27 14.73 0.54 -2.94
C PHE A 27 14.85 1.91 -2.27
N LEU A 28 13.81 2.74 -2.33
CA LEU A 28 13.84 4.09 -1.73
C LEU A 28 14.05 4.05 -0.21
N LYS A 29 13.52 3.03 0.47
CA LYS A 29 13.72 2.82 1.92
C LYS A 29 15.12 2.29 2.26
N SER A 30 15.82 1.67 1.32
CA SER A 30 17.16 1.11 1.57
C SER A 30 18.28 2.15 1.44
N LEU A 31 17.97 3.33 0.89
CA LEU A 31 18.95 4.41 0.71
C LEU A 31 19.42 4.96 2.05
N THR A 32 20.74 5.08 2.20
CA THR A 32 21.32 5.93 3.24
C THR A 32 21.11 7.40 2.90
N ARG A 33 21.35 8.29 3.87
CA ARG A 33 21.22 9.73 3.63
C ARG A 33 22.24 10.21 2.62
N GLU A 34 23.43 9.65 2.64
CA GLU A 34 24.55 9.95 1.76
C GLU A 34 24.25 9.47 0.34
N GLU A 35 23.73 8.26 0.17
CA GLU A 35 23.29 7.72 -1.12
C GLU A 35 22.14 8.55 -1.71
N ALA A 36 21.14 8.90 -0.89
CA ALA A 36 20.03 9.75 -1.33
C ALA A 36 20.51 11.15 -1.77
N LYS A 37 21.50 11.71 -1.07
CA LYS A 37 22.14 12.97 -1.45
C LYS A 37 22.90 12.83 -2.77
N ALA A 38 23.68 11.77 -2.93
CA ALA A 38 24.45 11.50 -4.15
C ALA A 38 23.53 11.33 -5.37
N ILE A 39 22.42 10.59 -5.23
CA ILE A 39 21.38 10.48 -6.26
C ILE A 39 20.82 11.85 -6.63
N ARG A 40 20.48 12.67 -5.63
CA ARG A 40 19.90 14.00 -5.85
C ARG A 40 20.86 14.91 -6.64
N GLU A 41 22.16 14.77 -6.45
CA GLU A 41 23.20 15.62 -7.05
C GLU A 41 23.77 15.05 -8.35
N SER A 42 23.34 13.86 -8.78
CA SER A 42 23.86 13.18 -9.98
C SER A 42 22.90 13.29 -11.15
N ASP A 43 23.22 14.15 -12.12
CA ASP A 43 22.46 14.26 -13.37
C ASP A 43 22.48 12.93 -14.16
N ASP A 44 23.64 12.26 -14.20
CA ASP A 44 23.80 10.93 -14.84
C ASP A 44 22.79 9.91 -14.31
N PHE A 45 22.52 9.90 -13.01
CA PHE A 45 21.53 8.99 -12.42
C PHE A 45 20.11 9.34 -12.90
N TRP A 46 19.76 10.62 -12.98
CA TRP A 46 18.44 11.04 -13.45
C TRP A 46 18.21 10.75 -14.93
N GLU A 47 19.21 11.00 -15.78
CA GLU A 47 19.13 10.67 -17.21
C GLU A 47 19.03 9.16 -17.42
N ALA A 48 19.87 8.38 -16.72
CA ALA A 48 19.86 6.93 -16.85
C ALA A 48 18.56 6.30 -16.31
N THR A 49 18.02 6.81 -15.20
CA THR A 49 16.74 6.30 -14.67
C THR A 49 15.57 6.58 -15.59
N GLU A 50 15.59 7.68 -16.35
CA GLU A 50 14.58 7.94 -17.38
C GLU A 50 14.66 6.93 -18.52
N MET A 51 15.86 6.63 -19.01
CA MET A 51 16.05 5.58 -20.02
C MET A 51 15.57 4.22 -19.52
N VAL A 52 15.87 3.87 -18.27
CA VAL A 52 15.40 2.63 -17.64
C VAL A 52 13.87 2.60 -17.55
N ARG A 53 13.20 3.71 -17.23
CA ARG A 53 11.72 3.77 -17.24
C ARG A 53 11.15 3.54 -18.62
N LEU A 54 11.67 4.21 -19.64
CA LEU A 54 11.24 4.05 -21.03
C LEU A 54 11.39 2.61 -21.49
N MET A 55 12.55 1.99 -21.22
CA MET A 55 12.80 0.59 -21.56
C MET A 55 11.89 -0.36 -20.78
N ASN A 56 11.65 -0.10 -19.49
CA ASN A 56 10.74 -0.91 -18.68
C ASN A 56 9.30 -0.81 -19.21
N SER A 57 8.84 0.39 -19.56
CA SER A 57 7.53 0.58 -20.18
C SER A 57 7.42 -0.11 -21.54
N ALA A 58 8.47 -0.08 -22.38
CA ALA A 58 8.46 -0.79 -23.66
C ALA A 58 8.47 -2.33 -23.49
N GLY A 59 9.25 -2.85 -22.52
CA GLY A 59 9.38 -4.29 -22.29
C GLY A 59 8.20 -4.93 -21.55
N PHE A 60 7.43 -4.13 -20.80
CA PHE A 60 6.33 -4.62 -19.95
C PHE A 60 4.99 -3.95 -20.22
N GLY A 61 4.90 -3.01 -21.17
CA GLY A 61 3.66 -2.30 -21.52
C GLY A 61 2.50 -3.22 -21.88
N ASP A 62 2.77 -4.28 -22.65
CA ASP A 62 1.77 -5.29 -23.03
C ASP A 62 1.38 -6.24 -21.87
N LYS A 63 2.17 -6.24 -20.80
CA LYS A 63 1.97 -7.09 -19.61
C LYS A 63 1.33 -6.32 -18.44
N VAL A 64 0.99 -5.05 -18.64
CA VAL A 64 0.28 -4.26 -17.62
C VAL A 64 -1.14 -4.82 -17.48
N MET A 65 -1.33 -5.71 -16.50
CA MET A 65 -2.65 -6.05 -16.00
C MET A 65 -3.27 -4.76 -15.46
N THR A 66 -4.23 -4.21 -16.20
CA THR A 66 -5.04 -3.11 -15.69
C THR A 66 -5.80 -3.64 -14.48
N PRO A 67 -5.60 -3.07 -13.29
CA PRO A 67 -6.34 -3.50 -12.12
C PRO A 67 -7.83 -3.34 -12.42
N ASP A 68 -8.62 -4.36 -12.08
CA ASP A 68 -10.07 -4.31 -12.27
C ASP A 68 -10.65 -3.24 -11.33
N VAL A 69 -10.88 -2.06 -11.89
CA VAL A 69 -11.47 -0.90 -11.21
C VAL A 69 -12.87 -1.24 -10.70
N GLY A 70 -13.62 -2.09 -11.42
CA GLY A 70 -14.94 -2.56 -11.01
C GLY A 70 -14.89 -3.39 -9.73
N LEU A 71 -13.90 -4.28 -9.61
CA LEU A 71 -13.67 -5.05 -8.38
C LEU A 71 -13.27 -4.15 -7.19
N PHE A 72 -12.44 -3.13 -7.44
CA PHE A 72 -12.08 -2.15 -6.40
C PHE A 72 -13.31 -1.38 -5.89
N ILE A 73 -14.11 -0.81 -6.81
CA ILE A 73 -15.35 -0.08 -6.47
C ILE A 73 -16.29 -1.00 -5.69
N SER A 74 -16.48 -2.24 -6.15
CA SER A 74 -17.35 -3.22 -5.47
C SER A 74 -16.93 -3.51 -4.02
N ARG A 75 -15.61 -3.58 -3.76
CA ARG A 75 -15.08 -3.77 -2.39
C ARG A 75 -15.28 -2.54 -1.51
N VAL A 76 -15.12 -1.34 -2.08
CA VAL A 76 -15.37 -0.08 -1.38
C VAL A 76 -16.85 0.04 -1.02
N ASP A 77 -17.75 -0.22 -1.95
CA ASP A 77 -19.19 -0.19 -1.72
C ASP A 77 -19.60 -1.20 -0.64
N ALA A 78 -19.07 -2.43 -0.71
CA ALA A 78 -19.29 -3.43 0.33
C ALA A 78 -18.80 -2.97 1.72
N ALA A 79 -17.65 -2.30 1.79
CA ALA A 79 -17.12 -1.76 3.04
C ALA A 79 -17.98 -0.60 3.59
N ILE A 80 -18.48 0.29 2.71
CA ILE A 80 -19.40 1.38 3.08
C ILE A 80 -20.70 0.81 3.64
N VAL A 81 -21.33 -0.13 2.91
CA VAL A 81 -22.57 -0.78 3.35
C VAL A 81 -22.37 -1.53 4.67
N SER A 82 -21.24 -2.22 4.84
CA SER A 82 -20.91 -2.90 6.10
C SER A 82 -20.81 -1.92 7.27
N ARG A 83 -20.16 -0.76 7.08
CA ARG A 83 -20.08 0.30 8.10
C ARG A 83 -21.44 0.89 8.42
N GLN A 84 -22.29 1.14 7.42
CA GLN A 84 -23.66 1.63 7.63
C GLN A 84 -24.51 0.63 8.42
N LYS A 85 -24.44 -0.67 8.06
CA LYS A 85 -25.12 -1.74 8.82
C LYS A 85 -24.62 -1.81 10.26
N LYS A 86 -23.31 -1.70 10.48
CA LYS A 86 -22.71 -1.68 11.83
C LYS A 86 -23.15 -0.46 12.64
N ALA A 87 -23.24 0.71 12.01
CA ALA A 87 -23.75 1.92 12.66
C ALA A 87 -25.23 1.79 13.04
N GLY A 88 -26.08 1.23 12.17
CA GLY A 88 -27.49 0.98 12.47
C GLY A 88 -27.74 -0.15 13.48
N ALA A 89 -26.85 -1.13 13.57
CA ALA A 89 -26.90 -2.15 14.61
C ALA A 89 -26.54 -1.58 16.00
N SER A 90 -25.64 -0.59 16.05
CA SER A 90 -25.23 0.07 17.30
C SER A 90 -26.34 0.94 17.93
N THR A 91 -27.37 1.34 17.18
CA THR A 91 -28.52 2.12 17.68
C THR A 91 -29.67 1.25 18.17
N ARG A 92 -29.60 -0.08 18.03
CA ARG A 92 -30.64 -0.99 18.51
C ARG A 92 -30.34 -1.36 19.97
N SER A 93 -30.69 -0.45 20.89
CA SER A 93 -30.69 -0.76 22.33
C SER A 93 -31.52 -2.02 22.60
N PRO A 94 -31.06 -2.96 23.43
CA PRO A 94 -31.92 -4.04 23.88
C PRO A 94 -33.00 -3.42 24.78
N SER A 95 -34.24 -3.40 24.31
CA SER A 95 -35.39 -3.16 25.17
C SER A 95 -35.36 -4.23 26.27
N SER A 96 -34.96 -3.83 27.48
CA SER A 96 -35.03 -4.65 28.67
C SER A 96 -36.50 -4.96 28.96
N SER A 97 -36.89 -6.21 28.76
CA SER A 97 -38.15 -6.73 29.30
C SER A 97 -38.13 -6.57 30.83
N PRO A 98 -39.16 -6.00 31.46
CA PRO A 98 -39.12 -5.68 32.88
C PRO A 98 -39.24 -6.96 33.73
N ALA A 99 -38.54 -6.92 34.85
CA ALA A 99 -38.47 -7.95 35.88
C ALA A 99 -39.86 -8.42 36.31
N ARG A 100 -40.12 -9.73 36.18
CA ARG A 100 -41.26 -10.35 36.88
C ARG A 100 -40.77 -10.86 38.24
N SER A 101 -41.02 -10.01 39.24
CA SER A 101 -40.80 -10.26 40.66
C SER A 101 -41.36 -11.62 41.09
N ARG A 102 -40.54 -12.37 41.82
CA ARG A 102 -41.01 -13.42 42.74
C ARG A 102 -42.00 -12.79 43.71
N ASN A 103 -43.08 -13.51 44.02
CA ASN A 103 -43.71 -13.50 45.34
C ASN A 103 -44.37 -14.86 45.58
N HIS A 104 -44.09 -15.40 46.77
CA HIS A 104 -44.70 -16.57 47.39
C HIS A 104 -46.22 -16.42 47.57
N ALA A 105 -46.97 -17.52 47.53
CA ALA A 105 -47.80 -17.97 48.65
C ALA A 105 -48.49 -19.32 48.36
N ASN A 106 -48.57 -20.13 49.40
CA ASN A 106 -49.26 -21.42 49.56
C ASN A 106 -50.71 -21.42 49.07
N LEU A 107 -51.15 -22.57 48.52
CA LEU A 107 -52.15 -23.48 49.11
C LEU A 107 -52.13 -24.81 48.37
#